data_AF-A0A7S7USA7-F1
#
_entry.id   AF-A0A7S7USA7-F1
#
_cell.length_a   1.000
_cell.length_b   1.000
_cell.length_c   1.000
_cell.angle_alpha   90.00
_cell.angle_beta   90.00
_cell.angle_gamma   90.00
#
_symmetry.space_group_name_H-M   'P 1'
#
loop_
_entity.id
_entity.type
_entity.pdbx_description
1 polymer ?
#
loop_
_entity_poly.entity_id
_entity_poly.type
_entity_poly.pdbx_seq_one_letter_code
_entity_poly.pdbx_strand_id
1 'polypeptide(L)'
;MDAVPAAEGGPYQEYELTEKGRGLFLVLAALRQWGEDFFFAPDETHVLLVDKKSALPVRRLELRAQDGRILGPSDTVIRQPPNTPEMKTANGRPQPAKRRASASRAQK
;
A
#
# COMPACT_ATOMS: atom_id res chain seq x y z
N MET A 1 -4.56 -16.59 -5.50
CA MET A 1 -4.13 -17.99 -5.33
C MET A 1 -4.84 -18.76 -6.39
N ASP A 2 -4.15 -19.70 -7.00
CA ASP A 2 -4.73 -20.59 -7.98
C ASP A 2 -4.83 -21.98 -7.34
N ALA A 3 -5.97 -22.64 -7.54
CA ALA A 3 -6.15 -24.02 -7.11
C ALA A 3 -5.43 -24.92 -8.12
N VAL A 4 -4.50 -25.73 -7.66
CA VAL A 4 -3.79 -26.72 -8.47
C VAL A 4 -4.17 -28.13 -8.00
N PRO A 5 -4.30 -29.11 -8.92
CA PRO A 5 -4.54 -30.49 -8.55
C PRO A 5 -3.47 -30.97 -7.58
N ALA A 6 -3.85 -31.76 -6.57
CA ALA A 6 -2.89 -32.35 -5.65
C ALA A 6 -1.84 -33.17 -6.41
N ALA A 7 -0.56 -33.00 -6.06
CA ALA A 7 0.55 -33.69 -6.71
C ALA A 7 0.44 -35.22 -6.61
N GLU A 8 -0.25 -35.73 -5.58
CA GLU A 8 -0.48 -37.17 -5.36
C GLU A 8 -1.91 -37.63 -5.67
N GLY A 9 -2.72 -36.82 -6.38
CA GLY A 9 -4.06 -37.23 -6.83
C GLY A 9 -5.08 -37.46 -5.71
N GLY A 10 -4.81 -36.97 -4.50
CA GLY A 10 -5.72 -37.00 -3.37
C GLY A 10 -6.96 -36.10 -3.56
N PRO A 11 -8.00 -36.25 -2.73
CA PRO A 11 -9.26 -35.49 -2.86
C PRO A 11 -9.14 -34.01 -2.43
N TYR A 12 -7.93 -33.50 -2.20
CA TYR A 12 -7.67 -32.14 -1.77
C TYR A 12 -7.08 -31.29 -2.90
N GLN A 13 -7.27 -29.98 -2.80
CA GLN A 13 -6.69 -29.00 -3.70
C GLN A 13 -5.44 -28.42 -3.06
N GLU A 14 -4.40 -28.24 -3.86
CA GLU A 14 -3.22 -27.49 -3.46
C GLU A 14 -3.40 -26.02 -3.86
N TYR A 15 -2.83 -25.11 -3.08
CA TYR A 15 -2.93 -23.67 -3.32
C TYR A 15 -1.57 -23.10 -3.62
N GLU A 16 -1.42 -22.57 -4.83
CA GLU A 16 -0.22 -21.84 -5.20
C GLU A 16 -0.46 -20.33 -5.15
N LEU A 17 0.57 -19.61 -4.69
CA LEU A 17 0.56 -18.16 -4.78
C LEU A 17 0.63 -17.75 -6.25
N THR A 18 -0.24 -16.84 -6.65
CA THR A 18 -0.12 -16.13 -7.92
C THR A 18 1.09 -15.20 -7.88
N GLU A 19 1.50 -14.65 -9.03
CA GLU A 19 2.49 -13.57 -9.06
C GLU A 19 2.07 -12.38 -8.19
N LYS A 20 0.80 -11.96 -8.28
CA LYS A 20 0.23 -10.93 -7.40
C LYS A 20 0.33 -11.30 -5.92
N GLY A 21 0.11 -12.58 -5.59
CA GLY A 21 0.24 -13.08 -4.22
C GLY A 21 1.68 -13.02 -3.71
N ARG A 22 2.65 -13.43 -4.54
CA ARG A 22 4.08 -13.29 -4.22
C ARG A 22 4.50 -11.83 -4.04
N GLY A 23 3.90 -10.91 -4.80
CA GLY A 23 4.13 -9.47 -4.68
C GLY A 23 3.75 -8.87 -3.32
N LEU A 24 2.94 -9.55 -2.51
CA LEU A 24 2.58 -9.11 -1.15
C LEU A 24 3.67 -9.36 -0.09
N PHE A 25 4.78 -9.99 -0.45
CA PHE A 25 5.84 -10.33 0.50
C PHE A 25 6.30 -9.14 1.35
N LEU A 26 6.56 -7.97 0.73
CA LEU A 26 7.00 -6.77 1.46
C LEU A 26 5.92 -6.22 2.40
N VAL A 27 4.64 -6.33 2.03
CA VAL A 27 3.53 -5.91 2.88
C VAL A 27 3.46 -6.78 4.14
N LEU A 28 3.60 -8.10 3.97
CA LEU A 28 3.61 -9.05 5.09
C LEU A 28 4.84 -8.86 5.98
N ALA A 29 6.01 -8.60 5.40
CA ALA A 29 7.22 -8.30 6.16
C ALA A 29 7.07 -7.01 7.00
N ALA A 30 6.51 -5.95 6.41
CA ALA A 30 6.24 -4.70 7.13
C ALA A 30 5.26 -4.89 8.28
N LEU A 31 4.16 -5.63 8.04
CA LEU A 31 3.17 -5.94 9.07
C LEU A 31 3.78 -6.77 10.20
N ARG A 32 4.64 -7.73 9.88
CA ARG A 32 5.33 -8.56 10.88
C ARG A 32 6.21 -7.71 11.78
N GLN A 33 7.07 -6.86 11.22
CA GLN A 33 7.92 -5.99 12.02
C GLN A 33 7.12 -4.93 12.81
N TRP A 34 5.97 -4.48 12.30
CA TRP A 34 5.05 -3.67 13.11
C TRP A 34 4.49 -4.48 14.29
N GLY A 35 4.11 -5.75 14.08
CA GLY A 35 3.70 -6.64 15.16
C GLY A 35 4.78 -6.77 16.25
N GLU A 36 6.03 -6.94 15.84
CA GLU A 36 7.20 -7.03 16.73
C GLU A 36 7.34 -5.79 17.65
N ASP A 37 7.06 -4.59 17.14
CA ASP A 37 7.17 -3.34 17.91
C ASP A 37 6.01 -3.12 18.92
N PHE A 38 4.82 -3.69 18.66
CA PHE A 38 3.59 -3.29 19.38
C PHE A 38 2.87 -4.42 20.13
N PHE A 39 3.20 -5.69 19.89
CA PHE A 39 2.44 -6.84 20.43
C PHE A 39 3.22 -7.75 21.37
N PHE A 40 4.47 -7.39 21.70
CA PHE A 40 5.30 -8.18 22.59
C PHE A 40 5.83 -7.33 23.73
N ALA A 41 5.92 -7.90 24.92
CA ALA A 41 6.62 -7.26 26.02
C ALA A 41 8.14 -7.21 25.74
N PRO A 42 8.91 -6.28 26.35
CA PRO A 42 10.34 -6.10 26.08
C PRO A 42 11.22 -7.36 26.23
N ASP A 43 10.78 -8.33 27.03
CA ASP A 43 11.47 -9.59 27.34
C ASP A 43 10.72 -10.84 26.83
N GLU A 44 9.63 -10.64 26.07
CA GLU A 44 8.84 -11.75 25.55
C GLU A 44 9.49 -12.34 24.28
N THR A 45 9.75 -13.64 24.33
CA THR A 45 10.30 -14.36 23.19
C THR A 45 9.25 -14.46 22.08
N HIS A 46 9.61 -14.02 20.88
CA HIS A 46 8.75 -14.09 19.71
C HIS A 46 9.52 -14.51 18.46
N VAL A 47 8.77 -14.93 17.45
CA VAL A 47 9.31 -15.36 16.17
C VAL A 47 9.92 -14.17 15.42
N LEU A 48 11.12 -14.31 14.88
CA LEU A 48 11.82 -13.27 14.12
C LEU A 48 11.77 -13.52 12.60
N LEU A 49 11.66 -12.44 11.81
CA LEU A 49 11.92 -12.51 10.37
C LEU A 49 13.43 -12.44 10.11
N VAL A 50 14.03 -13.52 9.61
CA VAL A 50 15.48 -13.63 9.39
C VAL A 50 15.84 -13.80 7.91
N ASP A 51 17.04 -13.31 7.54
CA ASP A 51 17.65 -13.64 6.25
C ASP A 51 18.14 -15.10 6.26
N LYS A 52 17.71 -15.89 5.27
CA LYS A 52 18.09 -17.30 5.16
C LYS A 52 19.59 -17.52 5.03
N LYS A 53 20.35 -16.57 4.45
CA LYS A 53 21.79 -16.74 4.23
C LYS A 53 22.60 -16.49 5.49
N SER A 54 22.33 -15.39 6.19
CA SER A 54 23.08 -14.99 7.39
C SER A 54 22.48 -15.50 8.70
N ALA A 55 21.22 -15.95 8.68
CA ALA A 55 20.41 -16.25 9.86
C ALA A 55 20.24 -15.06 10.82
N LEU A 56 20.52 -13.84 10.37
CA LEU A 56 20.35 -12.63 11.15
C LEU A 56 18.95 -12.02 10.92
N PRO A 57 18.40 -11.28 11.91
CA PRO A 57 17.16 -10.55 11.74
C PRO A 57 17.22 -9.60 10.54
N VAL A 58 16.14 -9.57 9.76
CA VAL A 58 16.00 -8.62 8.64
C VAL A 58 15.91 -7.21 9.21
N ARG A 59 16.71 -6.29 8.66
CA ARG A 59 16.71 -4.88 9.06
C ARG A 59 15.30 -4.27 8.93
N ARG A 60 15.00 -3.27 9.78
CA ARG A 60 13.73 -2.54 9.72
C ARG A 60 13.54 -1.97 8.32
N LEU A 61 12.34 -2.15 7.77
CA LEU A 61 11.99 -1.58 6.48
C LEU A 61 11.93 -0.05 6.58
N GLU A 62 12.55 0.61 5.59
CA GLU A 62 12.58 2.07 5.48
C GLU A 62 12.08 2.47 4.09
N LEU A 63 11.17 3.44 4.05
CA LEU A 63 10.83 4.11 2.81
C LEU A 63 11.90 5.15 2.51
N ARG A 64 12.48 5.11 1.31
CA ARG A 64 13.55 6.00 0.90
C ARG A 64 13.19 6.78 -0.35
N ALA A 65 13.51 8.07 -0.35
CA ALA A 65 13.47 8.90 -1.56
C ALA A 65 14.57 8.50 -2.53
N GLN A 66 14.46 8.96 -3.78
CA GLN A 66 15.48 8.73 -4.81
C GLN A 66 16.85 9.32 -4.43
N ASP A 67 16.86 10.37 -3.61
CA ASP A 67 18.07 11.00 -3.07
C ASP A 67 18.64 10.26 -1.84
N GLY A 68 18.02 9.16 -1.42
CA GLY A 68 18.47 8.31 -0.32
C GLY A 68 17.96 8.70 1.08
N ARG A 69 17.28 9.85 1.22
CA ARG A 69 16.67 10.25 2.51
C ARG A 69 15.57 9.28 2.93
N ILE A 70 15.46 9.03 4.23
CA ILE A 70 14.35 8.28 4.81
C ILE A 70 13.11 9.17 4.79
N LEU A 71 11.99 8.62 4.35
CA LEU A 71 10.70 9.30 4.24
C LEU A 71 9.77 8.87 5.37
N GLY A 72 9.19 9.85 6.05
CA GLY A 72 8.08 9.67 6.97
C GLY A 72 6.73 9.89 6.29
N PRO A 73 5.61 9.69 7.01
CA PRO A 73 4.27 9.87 6.48
C PRO A 73 4.03 11.26 5.87
N SER A 74 4.54 12.31 6.53
CA SER A 74 4.39 13.70 6.09
C SER A 74 5.22 14.07 4.86
N ASP A 75 6.19 13.24 4.46
CA ASP A 75 7.03 13.49 3.27
C ASP A 75 6.42 12.92 1.98
N THR A 76 5.23 12.31 2.07
CA THR A 76 4.59 11.62 0.96
C THR A 76 3.23 12.20 0.63
N VAL A 77 2.91 12.29 -0.67
CA VAL A 77 1.60 12.69 -1.17
C VAL A 77 1.20 11.81 -2.34
N ILE A 78 -0.09 11.51 -2.46
CA ILE A 78 -0.64 10.77 -3.59
C ILE A 78 -1.01 11.78 -4.68
N ARG A 79 -0.49 11.61 -5.89
CA ARG A 79 -0.82 12.45 -7.05
C ARG A 79 -1.24 11.58 -8.22
N GLN A 80 -2.16 12.09 -9.05
CA GLN A 80 -2.42 11.52 -10.37
C GLN A 80 -1.25 11.79 -11.32
N PRO A 81 -0.94 10.86 -12.25
CA PRO A 81 0.08 11.11 -13.25
C PRO A 81 -0.36 12.24 -14.21
N PRO A 82 0.59 13.01 -14.76
CA PRO A 82 0.31 14.26 -15.49
C PRO A 82 -0.57 14.11 -16.75
N ASN A 83 -0.71 12.89 -17.28
CA ASN A 83 -1.50 12.61 -18.48
C ASN A 83 -2.62 11.58 -18.23
N THR A 84 -3.25 11.56 -17.04
CA THR A 84 -4.48 10.78 -16.87
C THR A 84 -5.58 11.43 -17.73
N PRO A 85 -6.06 10.81 -18.83
CA PRO A 85 -7.17 11.37 -19.57
C PRO A 85 -8.36 11.48 -18.61
N GLU A 86 -8.98 12.65 -18.54
CA GLU A 86 -10.23 12.84 -17.80
C GLU A 86 -11.21 11.78 -18.30
N MET A 87 -11.46 10.76 -17.47
CA MET A 87 -12.59 9.88 -17.71
C MET A 87 -13.82 10.77 -17.56
N LYS A 88 -14.40 11.21 -18.69
CA LYS A 88 -15.72 11.82 -18.71
C LYS A 88 -16.63 10.86 -17.98
N THR A 89 -17.03 11.21 -16.77
CA THR A 89 -18.04 10.47 -16.02
C THR A 89 -19.25 10.36 -16.94
N ALA A 90 -19.60 9.13 -17.32
CA ALA A 90 -20.85 8.82 -18.01
C ALA A 90 -22.00 9.04 -17.01
N ASN A 91 -22.28 10.30 -16.72
CA ASN A 91 -23.55 10.73 -16.16
C ASN A 91 -23.74 12.20 -16.48
N GLY A 92 -24.50 12.45 -17.55
CA GLY A 92 -24.91 13.77 -17.98
C GLY A 92 -25.82 14.44 -16.95
N ARG A 93 -25.23 15.04 -15.91
CA ARG A 93 -25.89 16.11 -15.15
C ARG A 93 -25.02 17.36 -15.23
N PRO A 94 -25.48 18.43 -15.87
CA PRO A 94 -24.76 19.69 -15.84
C PRO A 94 -24.70 20.19 -14.39
N GLN A 95 -23.48 20.45 -13.92
CA GLN A 95 -23.24 21.12 -12.66
C GLN A 95 -23.69 22.59 -12.81
N PRO A 96 -24.59 23.12 -11.96
CA PRO A 96 -25.09 24.48 -12.16
C PRO A 96 -23.96 25.48 -11.98
N ALA A 97 -23.83 26.38 -12.96
CA ALA A 97 -22.86 27.46 -12.97
C ALA A 97 -22.99 28.30 -11.70
N LYS A 98 -21.88 28.45 -10.96
CA LYS A 98 -21.80 29.35 -9.81
C LYS A 98 -22.10 30.78 -10.30
N ARG A 99 -23.29 31.30 -9.98
CA ARG A 99 -23.59 32.74 -10.13
C ARG A 99 -22.58 33.49 -9.29
N ARG A 100 -21.67 34.21 -9.96
CA ARG A 100 -20.88 35.26 -9.32
C ARG A 100 -21.86 36.32 -8.84
N ALA A 101 -22.03 36.42 -7.53
CA ALA A 101 -22.64 37.59 -6.90
C ALA A 101 -21.66 38.76 -7.09
N SER A 102 -21.97 39.65 -8.02
CA SER A 102 -21.37 40.97 -8.13
C SER A 102 -21.92 41.83 -7.00
N ALA A 103 -21.12 41.98 -5.94
CA ALA A 103 -21.37 42.97 -4.91
C ALA A 103 -20.63 44.28 -5.24
N SER A 104 -21.41 45.36 -5.23
CA SER A 104 -21.03 46.74 -4.94
C SER A 104 -20.32 47.60 -5.99
N ARG A 105 -21.09 48.55 -6.56
CA ARG A 105 -20.77 49.97 -6.45
C ARG A 105 -22.04 50.82 -6.58
N ALA A 106 -22.59 51.27 -5.45
CA ALA A 106 -23.53 52.37 -5.41
C ALA A 106 -22.73 53.67 -5.29
N GLN A 107 -22.93 54.58 -6.25
CA GLN A 107 -22.60 56.00 -6.10
C GLN A 107 -23.91 56.74 -5.79
N LYS A 108 -23.89 57.50 -4.70
CA LYS A 108 -24.55 58.81 -4.64
C LYS A 108 -23.84 59.68 -3.62
#